data_AF-A0A5M3X6U0-F1
#
_entry.id   AF-A0A5M3X6U0-F1
#
_cell.length_a   1.000
_cell.length_b   1.000
_cell.length_c   1.000
_cell.angle_alpha   90.00
_cell.angle_beta   90.00
_cell.angle_gamma   90.00
#
_symmetry.space_group_name_H-M   'P 1'
#
loop_
_entity.id
_entity.type
_entity.pdbx_description
1 polymer ?
#
loop_
_entity_poly.entity_id
_entity_poly.type
_entity_poly.pdbx_seq_one_letter_code
_entity_poly.pdbx_strand_id
1 'polypeptide(L)'
;MVTLVLAVLLLPAAFVRRPGRARELACRWALRMRFPAEDLTGLTDGALAAFTAARTEALWRHGQLIGLTSGYRDPLVQQRIFDEEVRRSGSPASARMLVLPPAESNHVKGIALDVRPHEGARWLEEHGARHDLYRMYDNEWWHFEYRPDSGGTPPRRRPHPGWRSERG
;
A
#
# COMPACT_ATOMS: atom_id res chain seq x y z
N MET A 1 8.79 18.19 -4.55
CA MET A 1 10.17 18.62 -4.85
C MET A 1 11.14 18.48 -3.69
N VAL A 2 10.86 18.99 -2.49
CA VAL A 2 11.77 18.93 -1.32
C VAL A 2 12.26 17.51 -1.00
N THR A 3 11.38 16.50 -1.00
CA THR A 3 11.76 15.11 -0.69
C THR A 3 12.72 14.50 -1.71
N LEU A 4 12.56 14.80 -3.01
CA LEU A 4 13.51 14.34 -4.03
C LEU A 4 14.88 14.99 -3.85
N VAL A 5 14.92 16.30 -3.59
CA VAL A 5 16.18 17.02 -3.29
C VAL A 5 16.87 16.40 -2.08
N LEU A 6 16.13 16.12 -1.00
CA LEU A 6 16.68 15.44 0.17
C LEU A 6 17.25 14.06 -0.19
N ALA A 7 16.54 13.27 -1.00
CA ALA A 7 17.05 11.96 -1.45
C ALA A 7 18.34 12.08 -2.28
N VAL A 8 18.45 13.09 -3.15
CA VAL A 8 19.68 13.39 -3.90
C VAL A 8 20.82 13.75 -2.95
N LEU A 9 20.58 14.62 -1.98
CA LEU A 9 21.60 15.04 -0.99
C LEU A 9 22.07 13.87 -0.11
N LEU A 10 21.19 12.93 0.20
CA LEU A 10 21.51 11.74 1.00
C LEU A 10 22.20 10.63 0.20
N LEU A 11 22.22 10.71 -1.14
CA LEU A 11 22.71 9.66 -2.02
C LEU A 11 24.18 9.30 -1.80
N PRO A 12 25.14 10.25 -1.62
CA PRO A 12 26.54 9.90 -1.35
C PRO A 12 26.71 9.08 -0.07
N ALA A 13 26.02 9.46 1.01
CA ALA A 13 26.04 8.72 2.27
C ALA A 13 25.40 7.33 2.12
N ALA A 14 24.32 7.24 1.34
CA ALA A 14 23.69 5.95 1.02
C ALA A 14 24.61 5.04 0.19
N PHE A 15 25.39 5.60 -0.73
CA PHE A 15 26.35 4.86 -1.56
C PHE A 15 27.48 4.26 -0.72
N VAL A 16 28.05 5.03 0.21
CA VAL A 16 29.07 4.53 1.15
C VAL A 16 28.53 3.36 1.99
N ARG A 17 27.26 3.41 2.41
CA ARG A 17 26.68 2.36 3.25
C ARG A 17 26.21 1.13 2.46
N ARG A 18 25.63 1.31 1.27
CA ARG A 18 24.98 0.25 0.46
C ARG A 18 25.07 0.60 -1.03
N PRO A 19 26.23 0.43 -1.69
CA PRO A 19 26.43 0.91 -3.06
C PRO A 19 25.42 0.31 -4.06
N GLY A 20 25.12 -0.99 -3.96
CA GLY A 20 24.14 -1.66 -4.83
C GLY A 20 22.67 -1.29 -4.59
N ARG A 21 22.33 -0.60 -3.49
CA ARG A 21 20.95 -0.16 -3.15
C ARG A 21 20.90 1.29 -2.68
N ALA A 22 21.86 2.12 -3.12
CA ALA A 22 22.03 3.48 -2.61
C ALA A 22 20.78 4.35 -2.86
N ARG A 23 20.19 4.25 -4.06
CA ARG A 23 18.97 4.98 -4.44
C ARG A 23 17.78 4.61 -3.57
N GLU A 24 17.61 3.32 -3.31
CA GLU A 24 16.54 2.83 -2.43
C GLU A 24 16.75 3.31 -0.98
N LEU A 25 17.98 3.21 -0.47
CA LEU A 25 18.31 3.64 0.88
C LEU A 25 18.10 5.14 1.09
N ALA A 26 18.54 5.97 0.14
CA ALA A 26 18.34 7.40 0.16
C ALA A 26 16.85 7.79 0.03
N CYS A 27 16.11 7.11 -0.86
CA CYS A 27 14.66 7.24 -0.97
C CYS A 27 13.97 6.94 0.37
N ARG A 28 14.29 5.80 0.99
CA ARG A 28 13.74 5.40 2.29
C ARG A 28 13.98 6.45 3.37
N TRP A 29 15.19 6.99 3.47
CA TRP A 29 15.50 8.04 4.45
C TRP A 29 14.71 9.32 4.20
N ALA A 30 14.64 9.77 2.95
CA ALA A 30 13.89 10.98 2.60
C ALA A 30 12.37 10.81 2.84
N LEU A 31 11.81 9.66 2.50
CA LEU A 31 10.40 9.34 2.74
C LEU A 31 10.09 9.23 4.24
N ARG A 32 11.00 8.69 5.05
CA ARG A 32 10.81 8.65 6.52
C ARG A 32 10.70 10.04 7.14
N MET A 33 11.44 11.03 6.60
CA MET A 33 11.29 12.43 7.02
C MET A 33 9.95 13.03 6.54
N ARG A 34 9.48 12.63 5.36
CA ARG A 34 8.22 13.13 4.78
C ARG A 34 6.98 12.53 5.45
N PHE A 35 7.06 11.27 5.87
CA PHE A 35 5.99 10.46 6.44
C PHE A 35 6.45 9.83 7.78
N PRO A 36 6.65 10.63 8.83
CA PRO A 36 7.27 10.15 10.08
C PRO A 36 6.43 9.12 10.85
N ALA A 37 5.11 9.10 10.64
CA ALA A 37 4.19 8.16 11.25
C ALA A 37 3.88 6.93 10.37
N GLU A 38 4.56 6.77 9.23
CA GLU A 38 4.44 5.57 8.40
C GLU A 38 5.00 4.35 9.14
N ASP A 39 4.22 3.26 9.16
CA ASP A 39 4.66 1.95 9.65
C ASP A 39 4.50 0.89 8.56
N LEU A 40 5.58 0.14 8.32
CA LEU A 40 5.64 -0.95 7.34
C LEU A 40 5.80 -2.32 8.03
N THR A 41 5.83 -2.34 9.36
CA THR A 41 5.96 -3.56 10.16
C THR A 41 4.80 -4.50 9.88
N GLY A 42 5.06 -5.80 9.81
CA GLY A 42 4.05 -6.83 9.60
C GLY A 42 3.63 -7.04 8.14
N LEU A 43 4.09 -6.20 7.20
CA LEU A 43 4.01 -6.54 5.79
C LEU A 43 4.83 -7.80 5.51
N THR A 44 4.32 -8.66 4.64
CA THR A 44 5.11 -9.80 4.12
C THR A 44 6.35 -9.29 3.40
N ASP A 45 7.41 -10.11 3.36
CA ASP A 45 8.67 -9.73 2.70
C ASP A 45 8.45 -9.34 1.22
N GLY A 46 7.56 -10.05 0.52
CA GLY A 46 7.19 -9.74 -0.86
C GLY A 46 6.50 -8.38 -0.98
N ALA A 47 5.47 -8.12 -0.17
CA ALA A 47 4.76 -6.84 -0.20
C ALA A 47 5.67 -5.66 0.17
N LEU A 48 6.55 -5.83 1.18
CA LEU A 48 7.52 -4.83 1.58
C LEU A 48 8.52 -4.53 0.46
N ALA A 49 9.04 -5.58 -0.21
CA ALA A 49 9.98 -5.44 -1.31
C ALA A 49 9.33 -4.73 -2.51
N ALA A 50 8.13 -5.17 -2.91
CA ALA A 50 7.34 -4.57 -3.99
C ALA A 50 7.06 -3.09 -3.72
N PHE A 51 6.54 -2.75 -2.54
CA PHE A 51 6.23 -1.37 -2.17
C PHE A 51 7.49 -0.49 -2.12
N THR A 52 8.60 -1.04 -1.62
CA THR A 52 9.90 -0.34 -1.58
C THR A 52 10.46 -0.09 -2.98
N ALA A 53 10.35 -1.05 -3.89
CA ALA A 53 10.76 -0.89 -5.28
C ALA A 53 9.90 0.16 -5.99
N ALA A 54 8.57 0.07 -5.86
CA ALA A 54 7.63 1.00 -6.48
C ALA A 54 7.86 2.45 -6.04
N ARG A 55 7.98 2.71 -4.72
CA ARG A 55 8.21 4.08 -4.23
C ARG A 55 9.59 4.63 -4.58
N THR A 56 10.60 3.75 -4.69
CA THR A 56 11.93 4.14 -5.17
C THR A 56 11.87 4.55 -6.63
N GLU A 57 11.20 3.76 -7.47
CA GLU A 57 11.02 4.12 -8.87
C GLU A 57 10.24 5.43 -9.04
N ALA A 58 9.09 5.55 -8.36
CA ALA A 58 8.24 6.72 -8.41
C ALA A 58 9.01 8.00 -8.07
N LEU A 59 9.80 7.97 -6.99
CA LEU A 59 10.59 9.11 -6.55
C LEU A 59 11.68 9.47 -7.56
N TRP A 60 12.50 8.51 -7.97
CA TRP A 60 13.70 8.80 -8.79
C TRP A 60 13.40 9.07 -10.25
N ARG A 61 12.38 8.41 -10.82
CA ARG A 61 12.04 8.59 -12.23
C ARG A 61 11.04 9.72 -12.42
N HIS A 62 10.02 9.79 -11.57
CA HIS A 62 8.87 10.67 -11.80
C HIS A 62 8.72 11.76 -10.73
N GLY A 63 9.62 11.83 -9.74
CA GLY A 63 9.51 12.78 -8.63
C GLY A 63 8.31 12.56 -7.71
N GLN A 64 7.62 11.43 -7.87
CA GLN A 64 6.37 11.12 -7.19
C GLN A 64 6.61 10.49 -5.82
N LEU A 65 5.84 10.94 -4.84
CA LEU A 65 5.90 10.41 -3.48
C LEU A 65 4.83 9.34 -3.31
N ILE A 66 5.23 8.23 -2.70
CA ILE A 66 4.34 7.16 -2.26
C ILE A 66 4.67 6.88 -0.80
N GLY A 67 3.66 7.01 0.04
CA GLY A 67 3.70 6.68 1.46
C GLY A 67 2.51 5.83 1.85
N LEU A 68 2.56 5.30 3.06
CA LEU A 68 1.55 4.41 3.61
C LEU A 68 0.79 5.11 4.74
N THR A 69 -0.53 4.97 4.70
CA THR A 69 -1.44 5.33 5.80
C THR A 69 -1.65 4.13 6.71
N SER A 70 -1.89 2.95 6.13
CA SER A 70 -2.08 1.69 6.86
C SER A 70 -1.50 0.53 6.06
N GLY A 71 -0.69 -0.31 6.71
CA GLY A 71 -0.16 -1.56 6.17
C GLY A 71 -0.78 -2.76 6.88
N TYR A 72 0.05 -3.60 7.49
CA TYR A 72 -0.45 -4.70 8.32
C TYR A 72 -1.34 -4.22 9.46
N ARG A 73 -2.36 -5.03 9.80
CA ARG A 73 -3.26 -4.77 10.92
C ARG A 73 -3.43 -6.01 11.77
N ASP A 74 -3.23 -5.86 13.07
CA ASP A 74 -3.48 -6.93 14.04
C ASP A 74 -4.95 -7.43 13.96
N PRO A 75 -5.21 -8.75 14.04
CA PRO A 75 -6.56 -9.31 13.95
C PRO A 75 -7.55 -8.74 14.97
N LEU A 76 -7.12 -8.46 16.21
CA LEU A 76 -7.99 -7.90 17.25
C LEU A 76 -8.31 -6.43 16.97
N VAL A 77 -7.38 -5.68 16.39
CA VAL A 77 -7.65 -4.32 15.90
C VAL A 77 -8.67 -4.37 14.76
N GLN A 78 -8.47 -5.27 13.79
CA GLN A 78 -9.41 -5.44 12.68
C GLN A 78 -10.82 -5.82 13.16
N GLN A 79 -10.92 -6.71 14.16
CA GLN A 79 -12.20 -7.12 14.73
C GLN A 79 -12.94 -5.92 15.35
N ARG A 80 -12.23 -5.10 16.14
CA ARG A 80 -12.83 -3.90 16.75
C ARG A 80 -13.36 -2.91 15.72
N ILE A 81 -12.63 -2.67 14.63
CA ILE A 81 -13.07 -1.76 13.56
C ILE A 81 -14.29 -2.35 12.83
N PHE A 82 -14.30 -3.67 12.60
CA PHE A 82 -15.44 -4.34 12.01
C PHE A 82 -16.69 -4.23 12.89
N ASP A 83 -16.57 -4.51 14.20
CA ASP A 83 -17.70 -4.45 15.14
C ASP A 83 -18.25 -3.02 15.30
N GLU A 84 -17.38 -2.00 15.27
CA GLU A 84 -17.81 -0.60 15.21
C GLU A 84 -18.60 -0.31 13.94
N GLU A 85 -18.11 -0.76 12.78
CA GLU A 85 -18.82 -0.53 11.52
C GLU A 85 -20.14 -1.30 11.43
N VAL A 86 -20.25 -2.48 12.05
CA VAL A 86 -21.52 -3.19 12.23
C VAL A 86 -22.50 -2.36 13.04
N ARG A 87 -22.05 -1.76 14.15
CA ARG A 87 -22.91 -0.88 14.97
C ARG A 87 -23.36 0.36 14.19
N ARG A 88 -22.50 0.95 13.38
CA ARG A 88 -22.80 2.17 12.61
C ARG A 88 -23.71 1.90 11.41
N SER A 89 -23.48 0.82 10.69
CA SER A 89 -24.21 0.47 9.47
C SER A 89 -25.48 -0.35 9.73
N GLY A 90 -25.65 -0.86 10.95
CA GLY A 90 -26.83 -1.60 11.40
C GLY A 90 -26.85 -3.08 10.99
N SER A 91 -25.89 -3.56 10.20
CA SER A 91 -25.77 -4.99 9.90
C SER A 91 -24.36 -5.40 9.47
N PRO A 92 -23.95 -6.66 9.69
CA PRO A 92 -22.71 -7.19 9.13
C PRO A 92 -22.65 -7.14 7.61
N ALA A 93 -23.78 -7.29 6.91
CA ALA A 93 -23.81 -7.23 5.45
C ALA A 93 -23.46 -5.83 4.94
N SER A 94 -24.03 -4.79 5.55
CA SER A 94 -23.74 -3.39 5.22
C SER A 94 -22.31 -3.01 5.61
N ALA A 95 -21.84 -3.41 6.80
CA ALA A 95 -20.49 -3.12 7.27
C ALA A 95 -19.41 -3.65 6.32
N ARG A 96 -19.63 -4.83 5.74
CA ARG A 96 -18.69 -5.45 4.80
C ARG A 96 -18.45 -4.64 3.53
N MET A 97 -19.33 -3.71 3.18
CA MET A 97 -19.09 -2.79 2.06
C MET A 97 -17.97 -1.79 2.33
N LEU A 98 -17.55 -1.63 3.60
CA LEU A 98 -16.55 -0.65 4.04
C LEU A 98 -15.40 -1.30 4.82
N VAL A 99 -15.68 -2.32 5.62
CA VAL A 99 -14.70 -2.98 6.49
C VAL A 99 -14.92 -4.49 6.48
N LEU A 100 -13.87 -5.26 6.19
CA LEU A 100 -13.92 -6.72 6.24
C LEU A 100 -13.66 -7.25 7.67
N PRO A 101 -14.23 -8.41 8.04
CA PRO A 101 -13.85 -9.10 9.27
C PRO A 101 -12.40 -9.61 9.19
N PRO A 102 -11.76 -9.95 10.33
CA PRO A 102 -10.34 -10.33 10.38
C PRO A 102 -9.93 -11.45 9.43
N ALA A 103 -10.75 -12.50 9.33
CA ALA A 103 -10.46 -13.66 8.48
C ALA A 103 -10.38 -13.32 6.98
N GLU A 104 -10.96 -12.19 6.55
CA GLU A 104 -11.05 -11.80 5.14
C GLU A 104 -10.17 -10.60 4.80
N SER A 105 -9.71 -9.84 5.81
CA SER A 105 -8.90 -8.64 5.61
C SER A 105 -7.49 -8.97 5.12
N ASN A 106 -7.10 -8.42 3.97
CA ASN A 106 -5.74 -8.58 3.45
C ASN A 106 -4.71 -7.71 4.19
N HIS A 107 -5.14 -6.73 4.99
CA HIS A 107 -4.27 -6.05 5.96
C HIS A 107 -3.81 -7.02 7.05
N VAL A 108 -4.68 -7.91 7.51
CA VAL A 108 -4.32 -8.94 8.51
C VAL A 108 -3.30 -9.94 7.93
N LYS A 109 -3.31 -10.15 6.61
CA LYS A 109 -2.34 -11.00 5.92
C LYS A 109 -1.02 -10.29 5.59
N GLY A 110 -0.90 -8.99 5.84
CA GLY A 110 0.32 -8.23 5.54
C GLY A 110 0.58 -8.02 4.04
N ILE A 111 -0.45 -8.08 3.20
CA ILE A 111 -0.32 -7.92 1.74
C ILE A 111 -1.13 -6.72 1.21
N ALA A 112 -1.83 -5.98 2.06
CA ALA A 112 -2.59 -4.79 1.69
C ALA A 112 -1.90 -3.49 2.13
N LEU A 113 -2.10 -2.45 1.33
CA LEU A 113 -1.45 -1.15 1.42
C LEU A 113 -2.47 -0.04 1.18
N ASP A 114 -2.79 0.74 2.21
CA ASP A 114 -3.58 1.97 2.07
C ASP A 114 -2.63 3.14 1.79
N VAL A 115 -2.54 3.54 0.53
CA VAL A 115 -1.53 4.44 -0.04
C VAL A 115 -1.94 5.91 0.07
N ARG A 116 -0.94 6.76 0.28
CA ARG A 116 -1.03 8.23 0.23
C ARG A 116 0.21 8.84 -0.45
N PRO A 117 0.16 10.11 -0.88
CA PRO A 117 -1.06 10.89 -1.13
C PRO A 117 -1.81 10.35 -2.36
N HIS A 118 -2.91 10.99 -2.74
CA HIS A 118 -3.72 10.59 -3.89
C HIS A 118 -2.89 10.50 -5.18
N GLU A 119 -1.92 11.39 -5.39
CA GLU A 119 -1.02 11.34 -6.55
C GLU A 119 -0.11 10.10 -6.53
N GLY A 120 0.27 9.63 -5.34
CA GLY A 120 1.04 8.39 -5.17
C GLY A 120 0.20 7.16 -5.49
N ALA A 121 -1.07 7.15 -5.06
CA ALA A 121 -2.03 6.11 -5.43
C ALA A 121 -2.28 6.09 -6.94
N ARG A 122 -2.49 7.25 -7.56
CA ARG A 122 -2.65 7.36 -9.03
C ARG A 122 -1.44 6.80 -9.77
N TRP A 123 -0.23 7.12 -9.32
CA TRP A 123 0.99 6.56 -9.91
C TRP A 123 1.02 5.04 -9.80
N LEU A 124 0.64 4.45 -8.65
CA LEU A 124 0.57 3.01 -8.49
C LEU A 124 -0.53 2.37 -9.35
N GLU A 125 -1.64 3.06 -9.60
CA GLU A 125 -2.66 2.56 -10.51
C GLU A 125 -2.12 2.44 -11.95
N GLU A 126 -1.33 3.42 -12.39
CA GLU A 126 -0.71 3.44 -13.73
C GLU A 126 0.50 2.49 -13.85
N HIS A 127 1.27 2.33 -12.78
CA HIS A 127 2.61 1.73 -12.85
C HIS A 127 2.81 0.53 -11.91
N GLY A 128 1.86 0.22 -11.04
CA GLY A 128 2.01 -0.77 -9.97
C GLY A 128 2.08 -2.21 -10.45
N ALA A 129 1.52 -2.49 -11.64
CA ALA A 129 1.48 -3.84 -12.21
C ALA A 129 2.86 -4.49 -12.37
N ARG A 130 3.91 -3.72 -12.65
CA ARG A 130 5.29 -4.22 -12.76
C ARG A 130 5.93 -4.57 -11.40
N HIS A 131 5.28 -4.15 -10.32
CA HIS A 131 5.67 -4.41 -8.93
C HIS A 131 4.66 -5.36 -8.26
N ASP A 132 3.75 -5.96 -9.02
CA ASP A 132 2.65 -6.80 -8.53
C ASP A 132 1.73 -6.09 -7.51
N LEU A 133 1.62 -4.76 -7.60
CA LEU A 133 0.76 -3.94 -6.75
C LEU A 133 -0.46 -3.47 -7.53
N TYR A 134 -1.65 -3.83 -7.05
CA TYR A 134 -2.89 -3.57 -7.78
C TYR A 134 -3.95 -2.94 -6.89
N ARG A 135 -4.64 -1.93 -7.42
CA ARG A 135 -5.85 -1.39 -6.79
C ARG A 135 -6.98 -2.39 -6.95
N MET A 136 -7.64 -2.75 -5.84
CA MET A 136 -8.63 -3.83 -5.84
C MET A 136 -10.08 -3.36 -5.82
N TYR A 137 -10.34 -2.15 -5.31
CA TYR A 137 -11.70 -1.65 -5.12
C TYR A 137 -11.94 -0.32 -5.84
N ASP A 138 -13.10 -0.19 -6.48
CA ASP A 138 -13.49 1.04 -7.17
C ASP A 138 -13.80 2.18 -6.18
N ASN A 139 -14.40 1.86 -5.03
CA ASN A 139 -14.71 2.85 -3.99
C ASN A 139 -13.50 3.24 -3.11
N GLU A 140 -12.37 2.54 -3.19
CA GLU A 140 -11.18 2.79 -2.37
C GLU A 140 -9.98 3.10 -3.27
N TRP A 141 -9.81 4.36 -3.66
CA TRP A 141 -8.69 4.81 -4.50
C TRP A 141 -7.32 4.61 -3.83
N TRP A 142 -7.29 4.52 -2.51
CA TRP A 142 -6.08 4.34 -1.72
C TRP A 142 -5.68 2.87 -1.55
N HIS A 143 -6.57 1.89 -1.79
CA HIS A 143 -6.33 0.51 -1.38
C HIS A 143 -5.67 -0.32 -2.48
N PHE A 144 -4.46 -0.79 -2.20
CA PHE A 144 -3.68 -1.66 -3.07
C PHE A 144 -3.34 -2.98 -2.39
N GLU A 145 -3.18 -4.04 -3.17
CA GLU A 145 -2.75 -5.35 -2.68
C GLU A 145 -1.56 -5.87 -3.49
N TYR A 146 -0.64 -6.56 -2.81
CA TYR A 146 0.44 -7.32 -3.42
C TYR A 146 -0.09 -8.67 -3.92
N ARG A 147 -0.02 -8.91 -5.24
CA ARG A 147 -0.58 -10.08 -5.93
C ARG A 147 0.40 -10.63 -6.98
N PRO A 148 1.53 -11.26 -6.57
CA PRO A 148 2.58 -11.73 -7.48
C PRO A 148 2.11 -12.80 -8.47
N ASP A 149 1.05 -13.54 -8.12
CA ASP A 149 0.51 -14.61 -8.97
C ASP A 149 -0.36 -14.09 -10.14
N SER A 150 -0.50 -12.78 -10.30
CA SER A 150 -1.33 -12.18 -11.37
C SER A 150 -0.63 -12.13 -12.73
N GLY A 151 0.65 -12.49 -12.81
CA GLY A 151 1.43 -12.50 -14.05
C GLY A 151 1.48 -11.15 -14.76
N GLY A 152 1.53 -10.05 -13.99
CA GLY A 152 1.53 -8.69 -14.53
C GLY A 152 0.16 -8.20 -15.02
N THR A 153 -0.89 -9.02 -15.00
CA THR A 153 -2.24 -8.62 -15.43
C THR A 153 -3.05 -8.13 -14.22
N PRO A 154 -3.52 -6.88 -14.20
CA PRO A 154 -4.36 -6.39 -13.11
C PRO A 154 -5.60 -7.25 -12.89
N PRO A 155 -5.86 -7.74 -11.67
CA PRO A 155 -7.12 -8.37 -11.33
C PRO A 155 -8.30 -7.42 -11.59
N ARG A 156 -9.46 -7.98 -11.96
CA ARG A 156 -10.68 -7.18 -12.10
C ARG A 156 -11.01 -6.51 -10.76
N ARG A 157 -11.15 -5.18 -10.78
CA ARG A 157 -11.60 -4.42 -9.61
C ARG A 157 -13.02 -4.80 -9.22
N ARG A 158 -13.27 -4.76 -7.92
CA ARG A 158 -14.58 -4.97 -7.33
C ARG A 158 -15.17 -3.61 -6.94
N PRO A 159 -16.50 -3.46 -6.92
CA PRO A 159 -17.12 -2.21 -6.46
C PRO A 159 -16.70 -1.81 -5.03
N HIS A 160 -16.59 -2.79 -4.13
CA HIS A 160 -16.22 -2.61 -2.72
C HIS A 160 -15.70 -3.93 -2.08
N PRO A 161 -15.08 -3.89 -0.88
CA PRO A 161 -14.49 -5.06 -0.22
C PRO A 161 -15.45 -6.24 -0.03
N GLY A 162 -16.66 -5.96 0.42
CA GLY A 162 -17.69 -6.98 0.67
C GLY A 162 -18.32 -7.58 -0.57
N TRP A 163 -17.94 -7.14 -1.78
CA TRP A 163 -18.56 -7.60 -3.01
C TRP A 163 -18.24 -9.08 -3.24
N ARG A 164 -19.29 -9.89 -3.37
CA ARG A 164 -19.23 -11.25 -3.86
C ARG A 164 -19.89 -11.23 -5.23
N SER A 165 -19.28 -11.89 -6.23
CA SER A 165 -19.99 -12.11 -7.48
C SER A 165 -21.29 -12.83 -7.14
N GLU A 166 -22.44 -12.26 -7.50
CA GLU A 166 -23.67 -13.04 -7.63
C GLU A 166 -23.30 -14.20 -8.56
N ARG A 167 -23.15 -15.39 -7.99
CA ARG A 167 -22.92 -16.58 -8.80
C ARG A 167 -24.25 -16.84 -9.51
N GLY A 168 -24.19 -17.01 -10.83
CA GLY A 168 -25.23 -17.76 -11.54
C GLY A 168 -25.39 -19.16 -10.96
#